data_AF-A0A7J4B8R7-F1
#
_entry.id   AF-A0A7J4B8R7-F1
#
_cell.length_a   1.000
_cell.length_b   1.000
_cell.length_c   1.000
_cell.angle_alpha   90.00
_cell.angle_beta   90.00
_cell.angle_gamma   90.00
#
_symmetry.space_group_name_H-M   'P 1'
#
loop_
_entity.id
_entity.type
_entity.pdbx_description
1 polymer ?
#
loop_
_entity_poly.entity_id
_entity_poly.type
_entity_poly.pdbx_seq_one_letter_code
_entity_poly.pdbx_strand_id
1 'polypeptide(L)'
;MSENLEVSITEWRSSLERLGEVLINMSREAGLEGLTSSLSKRLKSASELLGTERLKALIIKNEHALAFIATSTEDVKKFVSVKTQTGLIRIPVYPRDFYVTQVGPYGIKCTCEDALMTSAKADNTLVSIARALEANFSEMKPLPISSRYVICKHTLALASLLNRLGIVRLEDYRFMKVLKLSVVVLALREGLITQRLLKESDNLVSLLNELMRSGD
;
A
#
# COMPACT_ATOMS: atom_id res chain seq x y z
N MET A 1 15.30 -22.90 10.25
CA MET A 1 15.12 -22.55 11.67
C MET A 1 14.08 -21.44 11.73
N SER A 2 12.81 -21.78 11.98
CA SER A 2 11.78 -20.77 12.27
C SER A 2 11.77 -20.57 13.78
N GLU A 3 12.54 -19.61 14.27
CA GLU A 3 12.26 -19.05 15.59
C GLU A 3 10.80 -18.57 15.59
N ASN A 4 10.06 -18.86 16.66
CA ASN A 4 8.73 -18.29 16.87
C ASN A 4 8.92 -16.78 17.03
N LEU A 5 8.90 -16.06 15.91
CA LEU A 5 8.97 -14.60 15.89
C LEU A 5 7.63 -14.07 16.39
N GLU A 6 7.56 -13.81 17.69
CA GLU A 6 6.42 -13.17 18.32
C GLU A 6 6.60 -11.65 18.26
N VAL A 7 5.62 -10.96 17.68
CA VAL A 7 5.52 -9.50 17.72
C VAL A 7 4.30 -9.14 18.54
N SER A 8 4.50 -8.41 19.63
CA SER A 8 3.39 -7.93 20.44
C SER A 8 2.59 -6.84 19.68
N ILE A 9 1.29 -6.73 20.00
CA ILE A 9 0.42 -5.68 19.42
C ILE A 9 0.99 -4.29 19.70
N THR A 10 1.58 -4.07 20.89
CA THR A 10 2.19 -2.80 21.28
C THR A 10 3.37 -2.43 20.39
N GLU A 11 4.26 -3.39 20.11
CA GLU A 11 5.40 -3.17 19.22
C GLU A 11 4.96 -2.92 17.77
N TRP A 12 3.96 -3.67 17.30
CA TRP A 12 3.41 -3.45 15.97
C TRP A 12 2.76 -2.06 15.86
N ARG A 13 2.02 -1.62 16.90
CA ARG A 13 1.43 -0.28 16.97
C ARG A 13 2.50 0.82 16.95
N SER A 14 3.55 0.70 17.75
CA SER A 14 4.67 1.66 17.75
C SER A 14 5.33 1.73 16.37
N SER A 15 5.44 0.59 15.65
CA SER A 15 5.93 0.59 14.27
C SER A 15 4.99 1.30 13.28
N LEU A 16 3.68 1.22 13.50
CA LEU A 16 2.68 1.94 12.69
C LEU A 16 2.74 3.45 12.94
N GLU A 17 2.94 3.87 14.19
CA GLU A 17 3.12 5.27 14.56
C GLU A 17 4.36 5.87 13.87
N ARG A 18 5.51 5.19 13.96
CA ARG A 18 6.74 5.60 13.27
C ARG A 18 6.56 5.69 11.74
N LEU A 19 5.90 4.71 11.13
CA LEU A 19 5.57 4.77 9.70
C LEU A 19 4.67 5.98 9.39
N GLY A 20 3.71 6.29 10.25
CA GLY A 20 2.84 7.46 10.12
C GLY A 20 3.59 8.78 10.18
N GLU A 21 4.53 8.93 11.13
CA GLU A 21 5.40 10.11 11.22
C GLU A 21 6.22 10.32 9.95
N VAL A 22 6.83 9.24 9.43
CA VAL A 22 7.58 9.28 8.18
C VAL A 22 6.70 9.75 7.01
N LEU A 23 5.50 9.19 6.85
CA LEU A 23 4.58 9.56 5.77
C LEU A 23 4.09 11.02 5.88
N ILE A 24 3.81 11.50 7.09
CA ILE A 24 3.41 12.89 7.33
C ILE A 24 4.56 13.83 7.00
N ASN A 25 5.78 13.53 7.45
CA ASN A 25 6.96 14.34 7.13
C ASN A 25 7.22 14.38 5.63
N MET A 26 7.15 13.24 4.93
CA MET A 26 7.23 13.19 3.46
C MET A 26 6.16 14.06 2.78
N SER A 27 4.92 14.07 3.29
CA SER A 27 3.88 14.93 2.72
C SER A 27 4.19 16.41 2.89
N ARG A 28 4.77 16.81 4.03
CA ARG A 28 5.17 18.21 4.29
C ARG A 28 6.33 18.62 3.40
N GLU A 29 7.36 17.79 3.28
CA GLU A 29 8.53 18.01 2.41
C GLU A 29 8.13 18.17 0.93
N ALA A 30 7.04 17.52 0.52
CA ALA A 30 6.50 17.63 -0.84
C ALA A 30 5.53 18.83 -1.03
N GLY A 31 5.26 19.63 0.01
CA GLY A 31 4.28 20.72 -0.04
C GLY A 31 2.81 20.24 -0.05
N LEU A 32 2.55 19.01 0.40
CA LEU A 32 1.25 18.33 0.38
C LEU A 32 0.60 18.27 1.77
N GLU A 33 0.68 19.35 2.55
CA GLU A 33 0.20 19.40 3.94
C GLU A 33 -1.28 19.00 4.10
N GLY A 34 -2.09 19.25 3.07
CA GLY A 34 -3.49 18.84 2.98
C GLY A 34 -3.73 17.33 3.08
N LEU A 35 -2.69 16.49 2.93
CA LEU A 35 -2.78 15.04 3.10
C LEU A 35 -2.87 14.58 4.55
N THR A 36 -2.50 15.42 5.51
CA THR A 36 -2.36 15.01 6.93
C THR A 36 -3.63 14.35 7.46
N SER A 37 -4.81 14.89 7.12
CA SER A 37 -6.11 14.35 7.55
C SER A 37 -6.41 12.98 6.93
N SER A 38 -6.13 12.82 5.64
CA SER A 38 -6.33 11.57 4.89
C SER A 38 -5.39 10.47 5.37
N LEU A 39 -4.12 10.79 5.63
CA LEU A 39 -3.14 9.87 6.23
C LEU A 39 -3.55 9.46 7.65
N SER A 40 -3.91 10.42 8.50
CA SER A 40 -4.32 10.18 9.89
C SER A 40 -5.53 9.24 9.97
N LYS A 41 -6.53 9.42 9.10
CA LYS A 41 -7.69 8.53 9.02
C LYS A 41 -7.28 7.09 8.67
N ARG A 42 -6.38 6.92 7.69
CA ARG A 42 -5.88 5.60 7.27
C ARG A 42 -5.04 4.93 8.34
N LEU A 43 -4.18 5.68 9.03
CA LEU A 43 -3.37 5.19 10.16
C LEU A 43 -4.27 4.72 11.30
N LYS A 44 -5.31 5.49 11.66
CA LYS A 44 -6.30 5.08 12.65
C LYS A 44 -6.97 3.76 12.26
N SER A 45 -7.48 3.65 11.03
CA SER A 45 -8.09 2.42 10.54
C SER A 45 -7.11 1.25 10.38
N ALA A 46 -5.82 1.51 10.19
CA ALA A 46 -4.78 0.47 10.21
C ALA A 46 -4.56 -0.04 11.64
N SER A 47 -4.58 0.86 12.63
CA SER A 47 -4.47 0.50 14.05
C SER A 47 -5.61 -0.41 14.52
N GLU A 48 -6.82 -0.21 13.98
CA GLU A 48 -7.99 -1.07 14.23
C GLU A 48 -7.83 -2.52 13.69
N LEU A 49 -6.90 -2.76 12.76
CA LEU A 49 -6.61 -4.11 12.24
C LEU A 49 -5.58 -4.86 13.10
N LEU A 50 -4.82 -4.15 13.94
CA LEU A 50 -3.78 -4.73 14.78
C LEU A 50 -4.39 -5.72 15.78
N GLY A 51 -3.79 -6.91 15.88
CA GLY A 51 -4.25 -7.93 16.82
C GLY A 51 -5.61 -8.55 16.48
N THR A 52 -6.18 -8.27 15.31
CA THR A 52 -7.42 -8.92 14.88
C THR A 52 -7.13 -10.28 14.26
N GLU A 53 -8.01 -11.26 14.48
CA GLU A 53 -7.96 -12.58 13.82
C GLU A 53 -8.26 -12.52 12.31
N ARG A 54 -8.26 -11.32 11.72
CA ARG A 54 -8.57 -11.08 10.30
C ARG A 54 -7.40 -11.39 9.38
N LEU A 55 -6.16 -11.32 9.87
CA LEU A 55 -4.99 -11.77 9.12
C LEU A 55 -5.01 -13.30 9.09
N LYS A 56 -5.45 -13.89 7.97
CA LYS A 56 -5.63 -15.35 7.85
C LYS A 56 -4.39 -16.06 7.33
N ALA A 57 -3.56 -15.38 6.55
CA ALA A 57 -2.28 -15.91 6.07
C ALA A 57 -1.30 -14.77 5.82
N LEU A 58 -0.02 -15.05 6.09
CA LEU A 58 1.12 -14.19 5.79
C LEU A 58 2.19 -15.05 5.12
N ILE A 59 2.58 -14.67 3.91
CA ILE A 59 3.64 -15.31 3.14
C ILE A 59 4.76 -14.29 3.00
N ILE A 60 5.94 -14.61 3.55
CA ILE A 60 7.14 -13.78 3.43
C ILE A 60 8.09 -14.48 2.47
N LYS A 61 8.60 -13.72 1.49
CA LYS A 61 9.62 -14.18 0.55
C LYS A 61 10.63 -13.05 0.36
N ASN A 62 11.83 -13.23 0.91
CA ASN A 62 12.87 -12.21 0.97
C ASN A 62 12.32 -10.92 1.62
N GLU A 63 12.50 -9.76 0.97
CA GLU A 63 12.05 -8.45 1.41
C GLU A 63 10.58 -8.14 1.04
N HIS A 64 9.83 -9.16 0.61
CA HIS A 64 8.42 -9.03 0.23
C HIS A 64 7.53 -9.85 1.16
N ALA A 65 6.32 -9.34 1.41
CA ALA A 65 5.27 -10.16 1.98
C ALA A 65 3.93 -9.97 1.27
N LEU A 66 3.15 -11.04 1.31
CA LEU A 66 1.77 -11.11 0.88
C LEU A 66 0.92 -11.51 2.08
N ALA A 67 -0.13 -10.76 2.36
CA ALA A 67 -1.08 -11.08 3.42
C ALA A 67 -2.50 -11.19 2.88
N PHE A 68 -3.23 -12.17 3.42
CA PHE A 68 -4.66 -12.39 3.16
C PHE A 68 -5.44 -11.92 4.37
N ILE A 69 -6.24 -10.87 4.18
CA ILE A 69 -7.00 -10.22 5.24
C ILE A 69 -8.49 -10.41 4.98
N ALA A 70 -9.20 -11.05 5.92
CA ALA A 70 -10.64 -11.26 5.82
C ALA A 70 -11.41 -9.93 5.81
N THR A 71 -12.44 -9.81 4.97
CA THR A 71 -13.32 -8.62 4.93
C THR A 71 -14.17 -8.44 6.18
N SER A 72 -14.45 -9.51 6.92
CA SER A 72 -15.24 -9.51 8.17
C SER A 72 -14.70 -10.52 9.19
N THR A 73 -15.08 -10.34 10.46
CA THR A 73 -14.56 -11.08 11.63
C THR A 73 -15.28 -12.39 11.94
N GLU A 74 -16.52 -12.56 11.50
CA GLU A 74 -17.21 -13.84 11.64
C GLU A 74 -16.43 -14.94 10.89
N ASP A 75 -16.56 -16.23 11.21
CA ASP A 75 -15.85 -17.28 10.45
C ASP A 75 -16.87 -18.35 10.03
N VAL A 76 -17.03 -18.56 8.72
CA VAL A 76 -17.73 -19.74 8.19
C VAL A 76 -16.76 -20.46 7.27
N LYS A 77 -16.01 -21.41 7.84
CA LYS A 77 -15.15 -22.32 7.07
C LYS A 77 -16.04 -23.19 6.18
N LYS A 78 -15.90 -23.08 4.86
CA LYS A 78 -16.46 -24.06 3.92
C LYS A 78 -15.34 -25.00 3.46
N PHE A 79 -15.71 -26.22 3.12
CA PHE A 79 -14.79 -27.19 2.54
C PHE A 79 -15.34 -27.58 1.17
N VAL A 80 -14.49 -27.55 0.16
CA VAL A 80 -14.81 -28.10 -1.16
C VAL A 80 -14.08 -29.43 -1.28
N SER A 81 -14.83 -30.47 -1.61
CA SER A 81 -14.27 -31.77 -1.90
C SER A 81 -13.81 -31.81 -3.36
N VAL A 82 -12.52 -32.00 -3.58
CA VAL A 82 -11.93 -32.14 -4.92
C VAL A 82 -11.51 -33.60 -5.11
N LYS A 83 -11.99 -34.21 -6.20
CA LYS A 83 -11.57 -35.55 -6.59
C LYS A 83 -10.26 -35.45 -7.36
N THR A 84 -9.21 -36.04 -6.81
CA THR A 84 -7.87 -36.12 -7.41
C THR A 84 -7.54 -37.56 -7.81
N GLN A 85 -6.41 -37.78 -8.47
CA GLN A 85 -5.93 -39.11 -8.84
C GLN A 85 -5.68 -40.00 -7.61
N THR A 86 -5.39 -39.42 -6.44
CA THR A 86 -5.13 -40.13 -5.19
C THR A 86 -6.36 -40.27 -4.28
N GLY A 87 -7.52 -39.75 -4.71
CA GLY A 87 -8.79 -39.82 -3.97
C GLY A 87 -9.44 -38.47 -3.74
N LEU A 88 -10.44 -38.43 -2.85
CA LEU A 88 -11.16 -37.21 -2.49
C LEU A 88 -10.35 -36.44 -1.44
N ILE A 89 -9.93 -35.21 -1.75
CA ILE A 89 -9.32 -34.31 -0.77
C ILE A 89 -10.30 -33.20 -0.40
N ARG A 90 -10.37 -32.85 0.89
CA ARG A 90 -11.13 -31.69 1.36
C ARG A 90 -10.21 -30.50 1.40
N ILE A 91 -10.45 -29.53 0.53
CA ILE A 91 -9.73 -28.27 0.51
C ILE A 91 -10.55 -27.27 1.31
N PRO A 92 -9.98 -26.65 2.38
CA PRO A 92 -10.64 -25.53 3.03
C PRO A 92 -10.78 -24.40 2.01
N VAL A 93 -12.01 -24.07 1.65
CA VAL A 93 -12.31 -22.90 0.83
C VAL A 93 -12.86 -21.87 1.78
N TYR A 94 -12.10 -20.81 2.00
CA TYR A 94 -12.61 -19.67 2.71
C TYR A 94 -13.53 -18.92 1.74
N PRO A 95 -14.86 -19.03 1.87
CA PRO A 95 -15.79 -18.54 0.85
C PRO A 95 -15.99 -17.01 0.94
N ARG A 96 -15.12 -16.31 1.69
CA ARG A 96 -15.22 -14.87 1.92
C ARG A 96 -14.36 -14.12 0.93
N ASP A 97 -14.77 -12.90 0.66
CA ASP A 97 -13.90 -11.89 0.08
C ASP A 97 -12.67 -11.74 0.99
N PHE A 98 -11.48 -11.87 0.40
CA PHE A 98 -10.23 -11.51 1.05
C PHE A 98 -9.65 -10.32 0.35
N TYR A 99 -9.11 -9.41 1.15
CA TYR A 99 -8.16 -8.45 0.63
C TYR A 99 -6.78 -9.09 0.62
N VAL A 100 -6.16 -9.07 -0.55
CA VAL A 100 -4.78 -9.44 -0.73
C VAL A 100 -3.99 -8.14 -0.65
N THR A 101 -3.05 -8.06 0.28
CA THR A 101 -2.14 -6.92 0.42
C THR A 101 -0.70 -7.40 0.23
N GLN A 102 0.08 -6.66 -0.55
CA GLN A 102 1.47 -6.96 -0.83
C GLN A 102 2.29 -5.73 -0.47
N VAL A 103 3.38 -5.94 0.26
CA VAL A 103 4.36 -4.90 0.63
C VAL A 103 5.76 -5.42 0.38
N GLY A 104 6.62 -4.56 -0.16
CA GLY A 104 8.06 -4.78 -0.24
C GLY A 104 8.79 -3.56 -0.79
N PRO A 105 10.10 -3.67 -1.06
CA PRO A 105 10.96 -2.54 -1.43
C PRO A 105 10.59 -1.88 -2.77
N TYR A 106 9.81 -2.57 -3.61
CA TYR A 106 9.44 -2.09 -4.96
C TYR A 106 7.96 -1.74 -5.12
N GLY A 107 7.17 -1.83 -4.05
CA GLY A 107 5.77 -1.41 -4.10
C GLY A 107 4.93 -1.86 -2.91
N ILE A 108 3.82 -1.15 -2.75
CA ILE A 108 2.74 -1.47 -1.82
C ILE A 108 1.41 -1.47 -2.58
N LYS A 109 0.66 -2.57 -2.51
CA LYS A 109 -0.63 -2.69 -3.20
C LYS A 109 -1.61 -3.53 -2.40
N CYS A 110 -2.89 -3.26 -2.60
CA CYS A 110 -3.97 -4.02 -1.97
C CYS A 110 -5.17 -4.13 -2.90
N THR A 111 -5.94 -5.21 -2.75
CA THR A 111 -7.19 -5.44 -3.50
C THR A 111 -8.44 -4.89 -2.82
N CYS A 112 -8.31 -4.15 -1.71
CA CYS A 112 -9.47 -3.54 -1.07
C CYS A 112 -10.05 -2.39 -1.91
N GLU A 113 -11.33 -2.12 -1.76
CA GLU A 113 -12.04 -1.07 -2.51
C GLU A 113 -11.33 0.29 -2.42
N ASP A 114 -10.92 0.72 -1.22
CA ASP A 114 -10.17 1.98 -1.07
C ASP A 114 -8.89 2.02 -1.89
N ALA A 115 -8.19 0.88 -2.04
CA ALA A 115 -6.96 0.81 -2.79
C ALA A 115 -7.22 0.87 -4.31
N LEU A 116 -8.23 0.13 -4.77
CA LEU A 116 -8.67 0.16 -6.18
C LEU A 116 -9.14 1.57 -6.58
N MET A 117 -9.96 2.20 -5.75
CA MET A 117 -10.46 3.56 -5.97
C MET A 117 -9.34 4.60 -5.89
N THR A 118 -8.38 4.42 -4.99
CA THR A 118 -7.19 5.29 -4.89
C THR A 118 -6.39 5.24 -6.18
N SER A 119 -6.08 4.05 -6.67
CA SER A 119 -5.32 3.88 -7.91
C SER A 119 -6.08 4.46 -9.11
N ALA A 120 -7.35 4.09 -9.30
CA ALA A 120 -8.14 4.56 -10.43
C ALA A 120 -8.27 6.09 -10.46
N LYS A 121 -8.55 6.71 -9.31
CA LYS A 121 -8.64 8.18 -9.22
C LYS A 121 -7.28 8.84 -9.44
N ALA A 122 -6.22 8.31 -8.84
CA ALA A 122 -4.88 8.87 -8.99
C ALA A 122 -4.40 8.82 -10.45
N ASP A 123 -4.61 7.71 -11.15
CA ASP A 123 -4.25 7.59 -12.58
C ASP A 123 -5.06 8.56 -13.46
N ASN A 124 -6.36 8.71 -13.20
CA ASN A 124 -7.20 9.68 -13.92
C ASN A 124 -6.72 11.13 -13.71
N THR A 125 -6.38 11.49 -12.46
CA THR A 125 -5.81 12.81 -12.14
C THR A 125 -4.45 12.99 -12.81
N LEU A 126 -3.59 11.97 -12.79
CA LEU A 126 -2.27 11.99 -13.40
C LEU A 126 -2.34 12.24 -14.90
N VAL A 127 -3.23 11.54 -15.62
CA VAL A 127 -3.46 11.77 -17.06
C VAL A 127 -3.93 13.19 -17.31
N SER A 128 -4.83 13.71 -16.48
CA SER A 128 -5.36 15.07 -16.62
C SER A 128 -4.28 16.13 -16.44
N ILE A 129 -3.40 15.94 -15.44
CA ILE A 129 -2.24 16.82 -15.20
C ILE A 129 -1.24 16.71 -16.36
N ALA A 130 -0.89 15.50 -16.78
CA ALA A 130 0.05 15.28 -17.87
C ALA A 130 -0.43 15.96 -19.17
N ARG A 131 -1.74 15.92 -19.46
CA ARG A 131 -2.33 16.60 -20.63
C ARG A 131 -2.17 18.11 -20.52
N ALA A 132 -2.42 18.66 -19.33
CA ALA A 132 -2.30 20.09 -19.10
C ALA A 132 -0.86 20.61 -19.14
N LEU A 133 0.12 19.75 -18.86
CA LEU A 133 1.55 20.06 -18.95
C LEU A 133 2.15 19.75 -20.32
N GLU A 134 1.33 19.36 -21.30
CA GLU A 134 1.80 18.93 -22.64
C GLU A 134 2.87 17.82 -22.56
N ALA A 135 2.79 16.98 -21.53
CA ALA A 135 3.77 15.93 -21.30
C ALA A 135 3.73 14.90 -22.45
N ASN A 136 4.90 14.41 -22.83
CA ASN A 136 4.99 13.40 -23.87
C ASN A 136 4.51 12.03 -23.35
N PHE A 137 3.26 11.70 -23.66
CA PHE A 137 2.63 10.44 -23.27
C PHE A 137 3.33 9.19 -23.83
N SER A 138 4.17 9.31 -24.86
CA SER A 138 4.95 8.17 -25.36
C SER A 138 6.01 7.69 -24.37
N GLU A 139 6.41 8.52 -23.41
CA GLU A 139 7.34 8.17 -22.33
C GLU A 139 6.65 7.62 -21.08
N MET A 140 5.30 7.63 -21.04
CA MET A 140 4.53 7.18 -19.89
C MET A 140 4.34 5.66 -19.93
N LYS A 141 4.59 4.98 -18.81
CA LYS A 141 4.31 3.53 -18.70
C LYS A 141 2.81 3.22 -18.88
N PRO A 142 2.46 2.01 -19.34
CA PRO A 142 1.06 1.62 -19.45
C PRO A 142 0.38 1.64 -18.08
N LEU A 143 -0.80 2.26 -18.03
CA LEU A 143 -1.66 2.29 -16.84
C LEU A 143 -2.17 0.88 -16.49
N PRO A 144 -2.44 0.56 -15.21
CA PRO A 144 -2.42 1.46 -14.05
C PRO A 144 -1.07 1.52 -13.32
N ILE A 145 -0.45 2.70 -13.30
CA ILE A 145 0.88 2.92 -12.68
C ILE A 145 0.75 3.06 -11.15
N SER A 146 -0.26 3.81 -10.69
CA SER A 146 -0.47 4.10 -9.26
C SER A 146 -0.78 2.86 -8.42
N SER A 147 -1.22 1.77 -9.05
CA SER A 147 -1.64 0.53 -8.37
C SER A 147 -0.53 -0.11 -7.51
N ARG A 148 0.74 0.23 -7.77
CA ARG A 148 1.92 -0.26 -7.04
C ARG A 148 2.31 0.60 -5.83
N TYR A 149 1.65 1.74 -5.61
CA TYR A 149 2.05 2.74 -4.61
C TYR A 149 0.83 3.18 -3.77
N VAL A 150 -0.01 2.23 -3.37
CA VAL A 150 -1.29 2.57 -2.74
C VAL A 150 -1.22 2.51 -1.21
N ILE A 151 -1.52 3.64 -0.57
CA ILE A 151 -1.71 3.73 0.88
C ILE A 151 -3.18 3.48 1.23
N CYS A 152 -3.45 2.34 1.87
CA CYS A 152 -4.71 2.04 2.52
C CYS A 152 -4.42 1.45 3.91
N LYS A 153 -5.47 1.22 4.71
CA LYS A 153 -5.30 0.64 6.05
C LYS A 153 -4.55 -0.71 6.05
N HIS A 154 -4.74 -1.52 5.02
CA HIS A 154 -4.13 -2.86 4.91
C HIS A 154 -2.65 -2.79 4.53
N THR A 155 -2.27 -1.90 3.60
CA THR A 155 -0.86 -1.72 3.22
C THR A 155 -0.07 -1.10 4.37
N LEU A 156 -0.66 -0.15 5.11
CA LEU A 156 -0.06 0.43 6.31
C LEU A 156 0.14 -0.60 7.42
N ALA A 157 -0.89 -1.41 7.73
CA ALA A 157 -0.79 -2.45 8.75
C ALA A 157 0.27 -3.50 8.38
N LEU A 158 0.31 -3.97 7.13
CA LEU A 158 1.33 -4.92 6.71
C LEU A 158 2.73 -4.28 6.71
N ALA A 159 2.89 -3.06 6.20
CA ALA A 159 4.17 -2.36 6.17
C ALA A 159 4.75 -2.15 7.58
N SER A 160 3.92 -1.76 8.55
CA SER A 160 4.37 -1.62 9.93
C SER A 160 4.75 -2.96 10.56
N LEU A 161 4.06 -4.06 10.21
CA LEU A 161 4.43 -5.40 10.67
C LEU A 161 5.79 -5.81 10.10
N LEU A 162 5.98 -5.69 8.79
CA LEU A 162 7.25 -6.04 8.14
C LEU A 162 8.41 -5.17 8.62
N ASN A 163 8.12 -3.91 8.92
CA ASN A 163 9.11 -3.03 9.53
C ASN A 163 9.50 -3.48 10.94
N ARG A 164 8.52 -3.86 11.78
CA ARG A 164 8.83 -4.41 13.10
C ARG A 164 9.61 -5.71 13.02
N LEU A 165 9.30 -6.57 12.05
CA LEU A 165 10.01 -7.84 11.79
C LEU A 165 11.40 -7.65 11.15
N GLY A 166 11.78 -6.41 10.79
CA GLY A 166 13.05 -6.11 10.14
C GLY A 166 13.16 -6.60 8.69
N ILE A 167 12.05 -7.04 8.08
CA ILE A 167 11.95 -7.52 6.70
C ILE A 167 12.01 -6.34 5.72
N VAL A 168 11.39 -5.22 6.10
CA VAL A 168 11.42 -3.97 5.35
C VAL A 168 11.93 -2.87 6.28
N ARG A 169 12.88 -2.05 5.82
CA ARG A 169 13.52 -1.03 6.65
C ARG A 169 13.13 0.37 6.17
N LEU A 170 12.88 1.29 7.10
CA LEU A 170 12.58 2.68 6.77
C LEU A 170 13.85 3.44 6.33
N GLU A 171 15.01 2.84 6.54
CA GLU A 171 16.30 3.34 6.08
C GLU A 171 16.64 2.84 4.66
N ASP A 172 15.87 1.87 4.12
CA ASP A 172 16.07 1.35 2.77
C ASP A 172 15.60 2.37 1.72
N TYR A 173 16.52 2.83 0.88
CA TYR A 173 16.23 3.83 -0.15
C TYR A 173 15.13 3.40 -1.13
N ARG A 174 15.02 2.10 -1.44
CA ARG A 174 14.01 1.54 -2.37
C ARG A 174 12.63 1.66 -1.74
N PHE A 175 12.52 1.23 -0.48
CA PHE A 175 11.25 1.31 0.23
C PHE A 175 10.86 2.76 0.52
N MET A 176 11.81 3.62 0.87
CA MET A 176 11.55 5.04 1.06
C MET A 176 11.06 5.72 -0.22
N LYS A 177 11.63 5.38 -1.37
CA LYS A 177 11.10 5.81 -2.67
C LYS A 177 9.65 5.35 -2.87
N VAL A 178 9.34 4.09 -2.58
CA VAL A 178 7.96 3.58 -2.63
C VAL A 178 7.02 4.40 -1.73
N LEU A 179 7.42 4.71 -0.49
CA LEU A 179 6.61 5.53 0.42
C LEU A 179 6.39 6.95 -0.13
N LYS A 180 7.43 7.61 -0.65
CA LYS A 180 7.32 8.94 -1.28
C LYS A 180 6.35 8.94 -2.46
N LEU A 181 6.50 7.97 -3.38
CA LEU A 181 5.58 7.82 -4.51
C LEU A 181 4.15 7.51 -4.05
N SER A 182 4.00 6.78 -2.94
CA SER A 182 2.69 6.46 -2.38
C SER A 182 1.99 7.67 -1.76
N VAL A 183 2.75 8.61 -1.18
CA VAL A 183 2.24 9.93 -0.75
C VAL A 183 1.76 10.73 -1.95
N VAL A 184 2.53 10.76 -3.05
CA VAL A 184 2.12 11.46 -4.29
C VAL A 184 0.86 10.83 -4.89
N VAL A 185 0.77 9.51 -4.96
CA VAL A 185 -0.44 8.81 -5.42
C VAL A 185 -1.65 9.15 -4.57
N LEU A 186 -1.49 9.23 -3.25
CA LEU A 186 -2.57 9.67 -2.38
C LEU A 186 -2.96 11.13 -2.66
N ALA A 187 -2.01 12.03 -2.87
CA ALA A 187 -2.32 13.42 -3.23
C ALA A 187 -3.04 13.56 -4.57
N LEU A 188 -2.68 12.75 -5.58
CA LEU A 188 -3.39 12.68 -6.85
C LEU A 188 -4.85 12.23 -6.66
N ARG A 189 -5.10 11.24 -5.80
CA ARG A 189 -6.44 10.80 -5.44
C ARG A 189 -7.25 11.89 -4.76
N GLU A 190 -6.66 12.60 -3.81
CA GLU A 190 -7.33 13.68 -3.06
C GLU A 190 -7.47 14.98 -3.88
N GLY A 191 -6.92 15.04 -5.10
CA GLY A 191 -6.99 16.22 -5.96
C GLY A 191 -6.16 17.40 -5.46
N LEU A 192 -5.12 17.14 -4.65
CA LEU A 192 -4.31 18.18 -4.02
C LEU A 192 -3.21 18.74 -4.93
N ILE A 193 -2.84 17.98 -5.97
CA ILE A 193 -1.83 18.41 -6.94
C ILE A 193 -2.51 19.27 -8.00
N THR A 194 -2.25 20.58 -7.93
CA THR A 194 -2.78 21.57 -8.88
C THR A 194 -1.68 22.11 -9.78
N GLN A 195 -2.04 22.68 -10.93
CA GLN A 195 -1.06 23.34 -11.83
C GLN A 195 -0.25 24.42 -11.13
N ARG A 196 -0.86 25.15 -10.19
CA ARG A 196 -0.17 26.17 -9.39
C ARG A 196 0.93 25.54 -8.54
N LEU A 197 0.60 24.49 -7.80
CA LEU A 197 1.56 23.78 -6.96
C LEU A 197 2.73 23.20 -7.77
N LEU A 198 2.46 22.74 -9.00
CA LEU A 198 3.49 22.22 -9.91
C LEU A 198 4.45 23.29 -10.42
N LYS A 199 3.99 24.54 -10.56
CA LYS A 199 4.87 25.67 -10.93
C LYS A 199 5.75 26.13 -9.77
N GLU A 200 5.34 25.86 -8.53
CA GLU A 200 5.99 26.32 -7.31
C GLU A 200 6.91 25.24 -6.69
N SER A 201 6.89 23.98 -7.18
CA SER A 201 7.61 22.86 -6.55
C SER A 201 8.29 21.93 -7.57
N ASP A 202 9.58 22.17 -7.82
CA ASP A 202 10.44 21.31 -8.65
C ASP A 202 10.53 19.88 -8.10
N ASN A 203 10.51 19.74 -6.77
CA ASN A 203 10.52 18.44 -6.09
C ASN A 203 9.28 17.60 -6.46
N LEU A 204 8.09 18.21 -6.46
CA LEU A 204 6.85 17.52 -6.81
C LEU A 204 6.83 17.12 -8.29
N VAL A 205 7.35 17.98 -9.17
CA VAL A 205 7.50 17.67 -10.60
C VAL A 205 8.46 16.49 -10.79
N SER A 206 9.59 16.47 -10.09
CA SER A 206 10.54 15.36 -10.11
C SER A 206 9.89 14.05 -9.67
N LEU A 207 9.12 14.06 -8.58
CA LEU A 207 8.43 12.87 -8.07
C LEU A 207 7.32 12.37 -9.02
N LEU A 208 6.62 13.27 -9.73
CA LEU A 208 5.63 12.88 -10.73
C LEU A 208 6.29 12.28 -11.98
N ASN A 209 7.39 12.86 -12.45
CA ASN A 209 8.19 12.29 -13.52
C ASN A 209 8.73 10.91 -13.12
N GLU A 210 9.18 10.76 -11.88
CA GLU A 210 9.61 9.50 -11.33
C GLU A 210 8.47 8.49 -11.25
N LEU A 211 7.26 8.90 -10.83
CA LEU A 211 6.07 8.04 -10.84
C LEU A 211 5.76 7.53 -12.25
N MET A 212 5.79 8.42 -13.25
CA MET A 212 5.49 8.09 -14.65
C MET A 212 6.53 7.15 -15.28
N ARG A 213 7.79 7.21 -14.81
CA ARG A 213 8.93 6.42 -15.32
C ARG A 213 9.22 5.15 -14.51
N SER A 214 8.78 5.06 -13.25
CA SER A 214 9.10 3.95 -12.36
C SER A 214 8.50 2.63 -12.83
N GLY A 215 9.35 1.66 -13.15
CA GLY A 215 8.94 0.27 -13.35
C GLY A 215 10.06 -0.64 -13.83
N ASP A 216 11.27 -0.41 -13.36
CA ASP A 216 12.42 -1.31 -13.51
C ASP A 216 12.81 -1.76 -12.10
#